data_AF-A0A2H1JR23-F1
#
_entry.id   AF-A0A2H1JR23-F1
#
_cell.length_a   1.000
_cell.length_b   1.000
_cell.length_c   1.000
_cell.angle_alpha   90.00
_cell.angle_beta   90.00
_cell.angle_gamma   90.00
#
_symmetry.space_group_name_H-M   'P 1'
#
loop_
_entity.id
_entity.type
_entity.pdbx_description
1 polymer ?
#
loop_
_entity_poly.entity_id
_entity_poly.type
_entity_poly.pdbx_seq_one_letter_code
_entity_poly.pdbx_strand_id
1 'polypeptide(L)'
;MVYLLAEALAASAFPHYSYAMNDISGLGVPDVEMLGDRAIDSTLHVVMNIAFLVHGLLFASAAIYMTRRPRVPLPVPIITRAITQALGMALIAVVNGGAQNNSLGWVHLLGAFLAFFGGHLTAIRIGIFLLRRRRNRLMRRSSLTGVLSVVIGMYSIVVWELLFGAVLLSRLPIAPVEDCHHSPRLTADPHGSSPFRKGGHMPTTNSETTTIRELAESHGLDIDPKTIIVNELGLDFQVAIAKAVDGQSWVLRIPRRPDVTDRATVEGRFLRNIAPHLSVAVPDWQIHTEYLIAYPLLPGEPGLTIDEQGQPQWHFDVEAAEYAESLGDFLAELHSVDPSIVRSSGIAEYSPAEVKAHKRDDIARVVAEFDVEQSLRERWNAWLDDDSYWPKFTTVTHGEVYPAHQLMDGPKNLSILDWTTAAVGDPARDFMFHHASVSAEAFDATIRRYVENGGQVWPKFAAHCGELFSTSPVELGLYALQTGDADHIEAAKAQLNPSK
;
A
#
# COMPACT_ATOMS: atom_id res chain seq x y z
N MET A 1 17.84 10.52 -29.96
CA MET A 1 17.82 11.97 -30.27
C MET A 1 16.43 12.41 -30.70
N VAL A 2 15.86 11.88 -31.79
CA VAL A 2 14.48 12.23 -32.23
C VAL A 2 13.46 12.06 -31.09
N TYR A 3 13.51 10.92 -30.40
CA TYR A 3 12.64 10.59 -29.26
C TYR A 3 12.73 11.61 -28.11
N LEU A 4 13.93 11.91 -27.63
CA LEU A 4 14.15 12.85 -26.51
C LEU A 4 13.84 14.31 -26.87
N LEU A 5 14.05 14.70 -28.13
CA LEU A 5 13.71 16.06 -28.59
C LEU A 5 12.19 16.23 -28.70
N ALA A 6 11.48 15.20 -29.17
CA ALA A 6 10.03 15.20 -29.22
C ALA A 6 9.41 15.18 -27.84
N GLU A 7 9.97 14.40 -26.91
CA GLU A 7 9.59 14.40 -25.50
C GLU A 7 9.77 15.80 -24.90
N ALA A 8 10.96 16.40 -25.03
CA ALA A 8 11.21 17.74 -24.49
C ALA A 8 10.28 18.81 -25.07
N LEU A 9 9.97 18.72 -26.36
CA LEU A 9 9.05 19.63 -27.02
C LEU A 9 7.61 19.43 -26.55
N ALA A 10 7.13 18.18 -26.47
CA ALA A 10 5.78 17.87 -26.00
C ALA A 10 5.61 18.22 -24.52
N ALA A 11 6.59 17.90 -23.68
CA ALA A 11 6.65 18.28 -22.27
C ALA A 11 6.63 19.80 -22.06
N SER A 12 7.28 20.58 -22.93
CA SER A 12 7.28 22.05 -22.84
C SER A 12 5.90 22.68 -23.05
N ALA A 13 4.99 21.97 -23.72
CA ALA A 13 3.63 22.41 -23.99
C ALA A 13 2.59 21.69 -23.11
N PHE A 14 3.05 20.87 -22.15
CA PHE A 14 2.22 20.11 -21.24
C PHE A 14 2.19 20.80 -19.86
N PRO A 15 1.02 21.29 -19.39
CA PRO A 15 0.90 21.97 -18.10
C PRO A 15 1.40 21.12 -16.93
N HIS A 16 2.34 21.65 -16.13
CA HIS A 16 2.89 20.98 -14.94
C HIS A 16 3.56 19.61 -15.20
N TYR A 17 4.10 19.37 -16.39
CA TYR A 17 4.82 18.13 -16.69
C TYR A 17 6.05 17.92 -15.81
N SER A 18 6.16 16.73 -15.22
CA SER A 18 7.31 16.29 -14.43
C SER A 18 7.91 15.02 -15.01
N TYR A 19 9.18 15.09 -15.43
CA TYR A 19 9.93 13.91 -15.90
C TYR A 19 10.09 12.81 -14.84
N ALA A 20 9.88 13.14 -13.56
CA ALA A 20 9.97 12.17 -12.47
C ALA A 20 8.65 11.44 -12.21
N MET A 21 7.52 12.06 -12.58
CA MET A 21 6.18 11.60 -12.15
C MET A 21 5.24 11.29 -13.31
N ASN A 22 5.53 11.77 -14.51
CA ASN A 22 4.70 11.53 -15.69
C ASN A 22 5.37 10.50 -16.59
N ASP A 23 4.59 9.48 -16.96
CA ASP A 23 5.02 8.54 -17.97
C ASP A 23 5.11 9.22 -19.34
N ILE A 24 6.19 8.93 -20.04
CA ILE A 24 6.44 9.49 -21.37
C ILE A 24 5.37 9.08 -22.39
N SER A 25 4.71 7.93 -22.22
CA SER A 25 3.56 7.53 -23.04
C SER A 25 2.33 8.41 -22.80
N GLY A 26 2.23 9.05 -21.64
CA GLY A 26 1.20 10.05 -21.32
C GLY A 26 1.29 11.29 -22.22
N LEU A 27 2.48 11.63 -22.71
CA LEU A 27 2.65 12.66 -23.74
C LEU A 27 2.01 12.28 -25.07
N GLY A 28 1.62 11.01 -25.30
CA GLY A 28 0.94 10.54 -26.50
C GLY A 28 -0.60 10.54 -26.42
N VAL A 29 -1.18 10.96 -25.30
CA VAL A 29 -2.63 10.93 -25.07
C VAL A 29 -3.30 12.16 -25.70
N PRO A 30 -4.28 11.99 -26.61
CA PRO A 30 -4.91 13.10 -27.34
C PRO A 30 -5.96 13.86 -26.53
N ASP A 31 -6.58 13.21 -25.57
CA ASP A 31 -7.65 13.75 -24.76
C ASP A 31 -7.11 14.28 -23.42
N VAL A 32 -7.79 15.30 -22.88
CA VAL A 32 -7.50 15.77 -21.53
C VAL A 32 -8.14 14.81 -20.54
N GLU A 33 -7.32 14.09 -19.80
CA GLU A 33 -7.78 13.08 -18.86
C GLU A 33 -7.29 13.36 -17.45
N MET A 34 -8.10 13.01 -16.45
CA MET A 34 -7.71 13.17 -15.04
C MET A 34 -7.10 11.87 -14.53
N LEU A 35 -5.83 11.91 -14.13
CA LEU A 35 -5.18 10.83 -13.38
C LEU A 35 -5.04 11.29 -11.93
N GLY A 36 -6.00 10.90 -11.09
CA GLY A 36 -6.19 11.53 -9.78
C GLY A 36 -6.57 13.01 -9.95
N ASP A 37 -5.90 13.91 -9.23
CA ASP A 37 -6.13 15.37 -9.33
C ASP A 37 -5.35 16.07 -10.45
N ARG A 38 -4.66 15.31 -11.31
CA ARG A 38 -3.78 15.86 -12.35
C ARG A 38 -4.40 15.69 -13.73
N ALA A 39 -4.52 16.80 -14.45
CA ALA A 39 -4.86 16.77 -15.87
C ALA A 39 -3.65 16.28 -16.69
N ILE A 40 -3.81 15.16 -17.38
CA ILE A 40 -2.96 14.76 -18.50
C ILE A 40 -3.42 15.56 -19.71
N ASP A 41 -2.73 16.67 -20.00
CA ASP A 41 -3.04 17.57 -21.10
C ASP A 41 -1.85 17.68 -22.06
N SER A 42 -1.74 16.72 -22.97
CA SER A 42 -0.69 16.71 -23.99
C SER A 42 -1.15 17.39 -25.29
N THR A 43 -1.05 18.72 -25.30
CA THR A 43 -1.41 19.55 -26.47
C THR A 43 -0.62 19.20 -27.74
N LEU A 44 0.57 18.60 -27.60
CA LEU A 44 1.44 18.16 -28.70
C LEU A 44 1.54 16.63 -28.82
N HIS A 45 0.50 15.89 -28.43
CA HIS A 45 0.49 14.43 -28.47
C HIS A 45 0.83 13.82 -29.84
N VAL A 46 0.43 14.48 -30.94
CA VAL A 46 0.77 14.06 -32.30
C VAL A 46 2.29 14.03 -32.51
N VAL A 47 3.02 15.00 -31.94
CA VAL A 47 4.49 15.06 -32.03
C VAL A 47 5.11 13.85 -31.34
N MET A 48 4.61 13.48 -30.17
CA MET A 48 5.11 12.33 -29.42
C MET A 48 4.77 11.01 -30.13
N ASN A 49 3.55 10.84 -30.62
CA ASN A 49 3.12 9.64 -31.34
C ASN A 49 3.87 9.42 -32.65
N ILE A 50 4.15 10.50 -33.40
CA ILE A 50 5.04 10.43 -34.57
C ILE A 50 6.45 10.05 -34.14
N ALA A 51 6.96 10.59 -33.03
CA ALA A 51 8.30 10.26 -32.54
C ALA A 51 8.43 8.79 -32.11
N PHE A 52 7.40 8.20 -31.49
CA PHE A 52 7.34 6.77 -31.19
C PHE A 52 7.48 5.93 -32.47
N LEU A 53 6.66 6.22 -33.49
CA LEU A 53 6.70 5.52 -34.78
C LEU A 53 8.06 5.67 -35.48
N VAL A 54 8.55 6.89 -35.60
CA VAL A 54 9.84 7.18 -36.26
C VAL A 54 10.99 6.52 -35.51
N HIS A 55 10.98 6.53 -34.17
CA HIS A 55 11.99 5.85 -33.37
C HIS A 55 12.00 4.34 -33.63
N GLY A 56 10.84 3.67 -33.57
CA GLY A 56 10.72 2.24 -33.84
C GLY A 56 11.22 1.88 -35.25
N LEU A 57 10.79 2.63 -36.27
CA LEU A 57 11.18 2.42 -37.66
C LEU A 57 12.69 2.62 -37.89
N LEU A 58 13.27 3.68 -37.31
CA LEU A 58 14.71 3.93 -37.41
C LEU A 58 15.52 2.83 -36.71
N PHE A 59 15.06 2.36 -35.56
CA PHE A 59 15.72 1.30 -34.79
C PHE A 59 15.73 -0.04 -35.56
N ALA A 60 14.58 -0.46 -36.09
CA ALA A 60 14.48 -1.66 -36.92
C ALA A 60 15.27 -1.52 -38.23
N SER A 61 15.19 -0.36 -38.90
CA SER A 61 15.93 -0.09 -40.14
C SER A 61 17.44 -0.12 -39.93
N ALA A 62 17.93 0.42 -38.80
CA ALA A 62 19.35 0.34 -38.43
C ALA A 62 19.79 -1.10 -38.18
N ALA A 63 18.99 -1.90 -37.47
CA ALA A 63 19.27 -3.32 -37.24
C ALA A 63 19.31 -4.13 -38.55
N ILE A 64 18.37 -3.89 -39.48
CA ILE A 64 18.33 -4.54 -40.80
C ILE A 64 19.48 -4.04 -41.69
N TYR A 65 19.80 -2.75 -41.69
CA TYR A 65 20.91 -2.21 -42.47
C TYR A 65 22.26 -2.82 -42.06
N MET A 66 22.44 -3.07 -40.75
CA MET A 66 23.64 -3.69 -40.20
C MET A 66 23.82 -5.16 -40.64
N THR A 67 22.76 -5.86 -41.03
CA THR A 67 22.88 -7.26 -41.50
C THR A 67 23.37 -7.36 -42.94
N ARG A 68 23.20 -6.28 -43.72
CA ARG A 68 23.65 -6.17 -45.12
C ARG A 68 25.11 -5.71 -45.26
N ARG A 69 25.83 -5.47 -44.15
CA ARG A 69 27.25 -5.07 -44.15
C ARG A 69 28.17 -6.30 -44.04
N PRO A 70 28.94 -6.66 -45.08
CA PRO A 70 29.64 -7.95 -45.19
C PRO A 70 30.77 -8.20 -44.17
N ARG A 71 31.19 -7.20 -43.39
CA ARG A 71 32.25 -7.38 -42.37
C ARG A 71 31.72 -7.79 -40.99
N VAL A 72 30.41 -7.65 -40.73
CA VAL A 72 29.82 -7.87 -39.41
C VAL A 72 28.30 -8.17 -39.52
N PRO A 73 27.86 -9.36 -39.97
CA PRO A 73 26.43 -9.66 -39.94
C PRO A 73 25.96 -9.76 -38.48
N LEU A 74 25.03 -8.89 -38.08
CA LEU A 74 24.33 -9.06 -36.81
C LEU A 74 23.53 -10.37 -36.86
N PRO A 75 23.59 -11.20 -35.82
CA PRO A 75 22.84 -12.46 -35.81
C PRO A 75 21.33 -12.19 -35.85
N VAL A 76 20.58 -13.05 -36.55
CA VAL A 76 19.11 -12.98 -36.74
C VAL A 76 18.34 -12.64 -35.45
N PRO A 77 18.69 -13.19 -34.26
CA PRO A 77 17.98 -12.86 -33.02
C PRO A 77 18.09 -11.39 -32.58
N ILE A 78 19.03 -10.60 -33.11
CA ILE A 78 19.09 -9.15 -32.86
C ILE A 78 18.07 -8.43 -33.73
N ILE A 79 17.88 -8.88 -34.97
CA ILE A 79 16.89 -8.33 -35.90
C ILE A 79 15.48 -8.57 -35.35
N THR A 80 15.18 -9.80 -34.93
CA THR A 80 13.87 -10.16 -34.40
C THR A 80 13.48 -9.28 -33.21
N ARG A 81 14.42 -9.02 -32.30
CA ARG A 81 14.19 -8.16 -31.11
C ARG A 81 14.07 -6.67 -31.47
N ALA A 82 14.83 -6.20 -32.46
CA ALA A 82 14.66 -4.84 -32.97
C ALA A 82 13.32 -4.65 -33.69
N ILE A 83 12.78 -5.69 -34.33
CA ILE A 83 11.42 -5.69 -34.88
C ILE A 83 10.39 -5.71 -33.75
N THR A 84 10.58 -6.52 -32.71
CA THR A 84 9.72 -6.53 -31.51
C THR A 84 9.65 -5.13 -30.87
N GLN A 85 10.79 -4.45 -30.75
CA GLN A 85 10.87 -3.08 -30.29
C GLN A 85 10.04 -2.11 -31.15
N ALA A 86 10.20 -2.22 -32.48
CA ALA A 86 9.49 -1.35 -33.42
C ALA A 86 7.98 -1.59 -33.39
N LEU A 87 7.55 -2.85 -33.24
CA LEU A 87 6.15 -3.21 -33.07
C LEU A 87 5.58 -2.62 -31.78
N GLY A 88 6.32 -2.73 -30.66
CA GLY A 88 5.90 -2.14 -29.39
C GLY A 88 5.73 -0.62 -29.48
N MET A 89 6.70 0.07 -30.08
CA MET A 89 6.63 1.53 -30.31
C MET A 89 5.47 1.93 -31.22
N ALA A 90 5.12 1.12 -32.22
CA ALA A 90 3.96 1.36 -33.06
C ALA A 90 2.64 1.16 -32.33
N LEU A 91 2.55 0.16 -31.45
CA LEU A 91 1.38 -0.07 -30.61
C LEU A 91 1.13 1.09 -29.64
N ILE A 92 2.17 1.58 -28.96
CA ILE A 92 2.08 2.75 -28.06
C ILE A 92 1.58 4.00 -28.81
N ALA A 93 2.04 4.19 -30.05
CA ALA A 93 1.70 5.36 -30.86
C ALA A 93 0.26 5.35 -31.40
N VAL A 94 -0.26 4.16 -31.71
CA VAL A 94 -1.60 3.98 -32.32
C VAL A 94 -2.68 3.78 -31.25
N VAL A 95 -2.33 3.09 -30.17
CA VAL A 95 -3.21 2.84 -29.02
C VAL A 95 -2.63 3.63 -27.86
N ASN A 96 -3.19 4.80 -27.58
CA ASN A 96 -2.77 5.63 -26.46
C ASN A 96 -3.20 5.00 -25.12
N GLY A 97 -2.51 5.36 -24.03
CA GLY A 97 -2.73 4.80 -22.70
C GLY A 97 -3.85 5.50 -21.91
N GLY A 98 -4.71 6.26 -22.58
CA GLY A 98 -5.73 7.06 -21.92
C GLY A 98 -6.94 6.24 -21.42
N ALA A 99 -7.60 6.73 -20.38
CA ALA A 99 -8.82 6.21 -19.77
C ALA A 99 -9.99 6.05 -20.77
N GLN A 100 -10.04 6.86 -21.84
CA GLN A 100 -11.08 6.67 -22.88
C GLN A 100 -10.86 5.42 -23.76
N ASN A 101 -9.67 4.82 -23.73
CA ASN A 101 -9.31 3.63 -24.49
C ASN A 101 -9.37 2.33 -23.65
N ASN A 102 -10.17 2.31 -22.57
CA ASN A 102 -10.22 1.20 -21.59
C ASN A 102 -10.33 -0.22 -22.20
N SER A 103 -11.02 -0.41 -23.34
CA SER A 103 -11.10 -1.72 -24.02
C SER A 103 -9.78 -2.19 -24.66
N LEU A 104 -8.88 -1.25 -24.96
CA LEU A 104 -7.58 -1.48 -25.63
C LEU A 104 -6.38 -1.10 -24.75
N GLY A 105 -6.57 -0.71 -23.48
CA GLY A 105 -5.48 -0.38 -22.56
C GLY A 105 -4.45 -1.50 -22.38
N TRP A 106 -4.89 -2.76 -22.43
CA TRP A 106 -3.99 -3.91 -22.42
C TRP A 106 -3.09 -3.99 -23.67
N VAL A 107 -3.55 -3.48 -24.82
CA VAL A 107 -2.75 -3.39 -26.06
C VAL A 107 -1.67 -2.32 -25.92
N HIS A 108 -1.98 -1.20 -25.27
CA HIS A 108 -0.99 -0.18 -24.91
C HIS A 108 0.09 -0.75 -23.98
N LEU A 109 -0.33 -1.46 -22.92
CA LEU A 109 0.60 -2.13 -21.98
C LEU A 109 1.46 -3.19 -22.67
N LEU A 110 0.88 -3.98 -23.58
CA LEU A 110 1.62 -4.92 -24.41
C LEU A 110 2.63 -4.18 -25.31
N GLY A 111 2.24 -3.05 -25.89
CA GLY A 111 3.13 -2.17 -26.65
C GLY A 111 4.32 -1.69 -25.82
N ALA A 112 4.07 -1.15 -24.63
CA ALA A 112 5.08 -0.72 -23.66
C ALA A 112 6.03 -1.86 -23.28
N PHE A 113 5.50 -3.06 -22.99
CA PHE A 113 6.29 -4.24 -22.68
C PHE A 113 7.23 -4.64 -23.84
N LEU A 114 6.69 -4.76 -25.07
CA LEU A 114 7.47 -5.12 -26.25
C LEU A 114 8.54 -4.07 -26.59
N ALA A 115 8.20 -2.78 -26.41
CA ALA A 115 9.10 -1.63 -26.59
C ALA A 115 10.11 -1.47 -25.45
N PHE A 116 9.91 -2.10 -24.30
CA PHE A 116 10.90 -2.09 -23.24
C PHE A 116 11.89 -3.24 -23.44
N PHE A 117 11.38 -4.48 -23.47
CA PHE A 117 12.23 -5.66 -23.56
C PHE A 117 12.92 -5.83 -24.91
N GLY A 118 12.26 -5.47 -26.02
CA GLY A 118 12.85 -5.54 -27.35
C GLY A 118 14.15 -4.73 -27.46
N GLY A 119 14.13 -3.50 -26.94
CA GLY A 119 15.23 -2.54 -26.99
C GLY A 119 16.38 -2.92 -26.07
N HIS A 120 16.08 -3.24 -24.81
CA HIS A 120 17.09 -3.61 -23.82
C HIS A 120 17.78 -4.94 -24.17
N LEU A 121 17.03 -5.95 -24.61
CA LEU A 121 17.63 -7.22 -25.07
C LEU A 121 18.46 -7.04 -26.34
N THR A 122 18.06 -6.12 -27.23
CA THR A 122 18.87 -5.75 -28.40
C THR A 122 20.19 -5.10 -27.97
N ALA A 123 20.16 -4.16 -27.02
CA ALA A 123 21.34 -3.48 -26.48
C ALA A 123 22.32 -4.46 -25.80
N ILE A 124 21.81 -5.37 -24.95
CA ILE A 124 22.61 -6.40 -24.29
C ILE A 124 23.30 -7.30 -25.32
N ARG A 125 22.57 -7.77 -26.33
CA ARG A 125 23.12 -8.67 -27.36
C ARG A 125 24.16 -7.98 -28.24
N ILE A 126 23.94 -6.71 -28.61
CA ILE A 126 24.95 -5.90 -29.30
C ILE A 126 26.18 -5.75 -28.41
N GLY A 127 26.00 -5.46 -27.11
CA GLY A 127 27.10 -5.33 -26.16
C GLY A 127 27.93 -6.61 -26.01
N ILE A 128 27.29 -7.76 -25.80
CA ILE A 128 27.95 -9.08 -25.76
C ILE A 128 28.67 -9.38 -27.08
N PHE A 129 28.04 -9.06 -28.21
CA PHE A 129 28.64 -9.26 -29.54
C PHE A 129 29.92 -8.43 -29.73
N LEU A 130 29.91 -7.15 -29.30
CA LEU A 130 31.08 -6.27 -29.33
C LEU A 130 32.20 -6.76 -28.39
N LEU A 131 31.85 -7.30 -27.23
CA LEU A 131 32.81 -7.84 -26.25
C LEU A 131 33.48 -9.14 -26.73
N ARG A 132 32.73 -10.02 -27.39
CA ARG A 132 33.25 -11.30 -27.92
C ARG A 132 34.21 -11.15 -29.10
N ARG A 133 34.20 -10.01 -29.81
CA ARG A 133 35.12 -9.71 -30.92
C ARG A 133 36.45 -9.07 -30.49
N ARG A 134 36.79 -9.08 -29.19
CA ARG A 134 38.09 -8.61 -28.66
C ARG A 134 39.27 -9.39 -29.27
N ARG A 135 39.83 -8.90 -30.38
CA ARG A 135 41.13 -9.39 -30.87
C ARG A 135 42.15 -8.33 -31.27
N ASN A 136 41.81 -7.03 -31.37
CA ASN A 136 42.76 -5.98 -31.75
C ASN A 136 42.68 -4.71 -30.88
N ARG A 137 43.84 -4.08 -30.63
CA ARG A 137 44.01 -2.88 -29.75
C ARG A 137 43.17 -1.66 -30.16
N LEU A 138 42.76 -1.55 -31.43
CA LEU A 138 41.86 -0.48 -31.93
C LEU A 138 40.41 -0.62 -31.39
N MET A 139 40.05 -1.77 -30.82
CA MET A 139 38.68 -2.10 -30.35
C MET A 139 38.48 -1.85 -28.84
N ARG A 140 39.41 -1.13 -28.17
CA ARG A 140 39.22 -0.72 -26.76
C ARG A 140 37.99 0.18 -26.56
N ARG A 141 37.71 1.07 -27.52
CA ARG A 141 36.51 1.94 -27.48
C ARG A 141 35.22 1.15 -27.63
N SER A 142 35.16 0.17 -28.55
CA SER A 142 33.99 -0.73 -28.67
C SER A 142 33.82 -1.67 -27.46
N SER A 143 34.90 -1.92 -26.69
CA SER A 143 34.81 -2.65 -25.43
C SER A 143 34.11 -1.86 -24.34
N LEU A 144 34.35 -0.55 -24.24
CA LEU A 144 33.66 0.29 -23.25
C LEU A 144 32.18 0.44 -23.63
N THR A 145 31.88 0.70 -24.91
CA THR A 145 30.51 0.75 -25.42
C THR A 145 29.77 -0.57 -25.20
N GLY A 146 30.46 -1.70 -25.39
CA GLY A 146 29.90 -3.03 -25.17
C GLY A 146 29.57 -3.30 -23.70
N VAL A 147 30.48 -2.95 -22.77
CA VAL A 147 30.21 -3.05 -21.31
C VAL A 147 29.05 -2.15 -20.93
N LEU A 148 29.07 -0.87 -21.34
CA LEU A 148 28.05 0.10 -20.96
C LEU A 148 26.66 -0.31 -21.48
N SER A 149 26.57 -0.87 -22.70
CA SER A 149 25.30 -1.35 -23.27
C SER A 149 24.73 -2.55 -22.50
N VAL A 150 25.59 -3.46 -22.03
CA VAL A 150 25.17 -4.61 -21.20
C VAL A 150 24.74 -4.13 -19.81
N VAL A 151 25.54 -3.28 -19.17
CA VAL A 151 25.28 -2.77 -17.82
C VAL A 151 23.98 -1.97 -17.79
N ILE A 152 23.81 -0.99 -18.69
CA ILE A 152 22.56 -0.22 -18.78
C ILE A 152 21.38 -1.13 -19.12
N GLY A 153 21.56 -2.05 -20.08
CA GLY A 153 20.52 -2.99 -20.46
C GLY A 153 20.03 -3.88 -19.31
N MET A 154 20.95 -4.42 -18.52
CA MET A 154 20.64 -5.23 -17.34
C MET A 154 20.07 -4.40 -16.20
N TYR A 155 20.68 -3.26 -15.90
CA TYR A 155 20.22 -2.35 -14.85
C TYR A 155 18.78 -1.89 -15.09
N SER A 156 18.45 -1.47 -16.32
CA SER A 156 17.08 -1.08 -16.64
C SER A 156 16.08 -2.22 -16.47
N ILE A 157 16.42 -3.47 -16.84
CA ILE A 157 15.53 -4.63 -16.64
C ILE A 157 15.32 -4.91 -15.16
N VAL A 158 16.39 -4.87 -14.36
CA VAL A 158 16.32 -5.08 -12.89
C VAL A 158 15.52 -3.97 -12.23
N VAL A 159 15.77 -2.70 -12.59
CA VAL A 159 15.00 -1.56 -12.06
C VAL A 159 13.53 -1.67 -12.46
N TRP A 160 13.23 -2.10 -13.69
CA TRP A 160 11.87 -2.32 -14.13
C TRP A 160 11.19 -3.48 -13.37
N GLU A 161 11.91 -4.57 -13.08
CA GLU A 161 11.42 -5.67 -12.25
C GLU A 161 11.17 -5.22 -10.80
N LEU A 162 12.04 -4.39 -10.23
CA LEU A 162 11.87 -3.84 -8.89
C LEU A 162 10.73 -2.80 -8.79
N LEU A 163 10.52 -1.99 -9.83
CA LEU A 163 9.51 -0.93 -9.83
C LEU A 163 8.13 -1.41 -10.34
N PHE A 164 8.09 -2.38 -11.26
CA PHE A 164 6.86 -2.82 -11.95
C PHE A 164 6.63 -4.34 -11.90
N GLY A 165 7.60 -5.14 -11.47
CA GLY A 165 7.49 -6.61 -11.42
C GLY A 165 6.37 -7.08 -10.49
N ALA A 166 6.17 -6.41 -9.34
CA ALA A 166 5.06 -6.68 -8.43
C ALA A 166 3.66 -6.40 -9.04
N VAL A 167 3.57 -5.46 -9.98
CA VAL A 167 2.32 -5.05 -10.64
C VAL A 167 1.96 -5.99 -11.81
N LEU A 168 2.95 -6.60 -12.47
CA LEU A 168 2.70 -7.56 -13.55
C LEU A 168 2.52 -9.00 -13.02
N LEU A 169 3.24 -9.38 -11.96
CA LEU A 169 3.10 -10.68 -11.28
C LEU A 169 1.74 -10.83 -10.59
N SER A 170 1.18 -9.75 -10.03
CA SER A 170 -0.18 -9.73 -9.48
C SER A 170 -1.29 -9.86 -10.53
N ARG A 171 -0.96 -9.82 -11.84
CA ARG A 171 -1.90 -9.97 -12.96
C ARG A 171 -1.68 -11.22 -13.82
N LEU A 172 -0.72 -12.08 -13.47
CA LEU A 172 -0.50 -13.37 -14.14
C LEU A 172 -0.97 -14.53 -13.24
N PRO A 173 -1.75 -15.50 -13.75
CA PRO A 173 -2.25 -16.60 -12.93
C PRO A 173 -1.22 -17.75 -12.90
N ILE A 174 -0.27 -17.78 -11.95
CA ILE A 174 0.62 -18.95 -11.79
C ILE A 174 0.94 -19.27 -10.31
N ALA A 175 0.86 -20.57 -9.99
CA ALA A 175 1.02 -21.28 -8.71
C ALA A 175 2.47 -21.30 -8.14
N PRO A 176 2.68 -21.63 -6.84
CA PRO A 176 3.94 -21.39 -6.13
C PRO A 176 4.91 -22.59 -6.13
N VAL A 177 6.23 -22.32 -6.16
CA VAL A 177 7.31 -23.25 -5.78
C VAL A 177 8.49 -22.50 -5.10
N GLU A 178 8.73 -22.88 -3.84
CA GLU A 178 9.93 -23.04 -2.99
C GLU A 178 11.24 -22.21 -3.16
N ASP A 179 11.54 -21.47 -2.08
CA ASP A 179 12.78 -21.15 -1.33
C ASP A 179 14.22 -21.31 -1.90
N CYS A 180 15.07 -20.31 -1.62
CA CYS A 180 16.31 -20.46 -0.82
C CYS A 180 17.07 -19.14 -0.51
N HIS A 181 17.60 -19.08 0.72
CA HIS A 181 18.32 -18.03 1.48
C HIS A 181 19.63 -17.43 0.90
N HIS A 182 19.98 -16.19 1.34
CA HIS A 182 21.11 -15.86 2.26
C HIS A 182 21.46 -14.34 2.35
N SER A 183 21.56 -13.82 3.59
CA SER A 183 21.98 -12.46 4.03
C SER A 183 23.50 -12.17 3.84
N PRO A 184 24.09 -10.95 4.07
CA PRO A 184 24.13 -10.27 5.39
C PRO A 184 24.21 -8.70 5.45
N ARG A 185 24.00 -8.23 6.69
CA ARG A 185 23.93 -6.86 7.27
C ARG A 185 25.18 -5.97 7.13
N LEU A 186 24.98 -4.65 7.15
CA LEU A 186 25.97 -3.63 7.56
C LEU A 186 25.33 -2.54 8.44
N THR A 187 26.12 -2.11 9.42
CA THR A 187 25.83 -1.33 10.63
C THR A 187 25.54 0.16 10.42
N ALA A 188 24.62 0.71 11.20
CA ALA A 188 24.34 2.14 11.35
C ALA A 188 25.23 2.81 12.40
N ASP A 189 25.35 4.14 12.32
CA ASP A 189 25.65 5.01 13.47
C ASP A 189 24.92 6.37 13.28
N PRO A 190 24.43 7.02 14.36
CA PRO A 190 23.34 8.00 14.32
C PRO A 190 23.84 9.44 14.51
N HIS A 191 23.11 10.43 13.98
CA HIS A 191 22.98 11.79 14.56
C HIS A 191 22.01 12.63 13.70
N GLY A 192 20.96 13.20 14.29
CA GLY A 192 20.29 14.37 13.71
C GLY A 192 18.79 14.54 13.98
N SER A 193 18.47 15.23 15.08
CA SER A 193 17.37 16.21 15.24
C SER A 193 16.04 15.98 14.50
N SER A 194 15.01 15.69 15.30
CA SER A 194 13.57 15.70 15.00
C SER A 194 13.08 16.97 14.26
N PRO A 195 12.34 16.82 13.14
CA PRO A 195 11.56 17.88 12.53
C PRO A 195 10.05 17.63 12.70
N PHE A 196 9.51 17.76 13.91
CA PHE A 196 8.05 17.92 14.12
C PHE A 196 7.62 19.30 13.62
N ARG A 197 7.38 19.42 12.32
CA ARG A 197 6.65 20.53 11.72
C ARG A 197 6.09 20.07 10.38
N LYS A 198 4.77 19.87 10.34
CA LYS A 198 3.85 19.86 9.19
C LYS A 198 3.38 18.48 8.71
N GLY A 199 2.27 18.04 9.28
CA GLY A 199 1.22 17.25 8.63
C GLY A 199 -0.13 17.89 8.94
N GLY A 200 -0.99 18.00 7.92
CA GLY A 200 -2.36 18.56 7.91
C GLY A 200 -2.85 19.30 9.14
N HIS A 201 -2.70 20.63 9.16
CA HIS A 201 -3.34 21.49 10.16
C HIS A 201 -4.29 22.46 9.44
N MET A 202 -5.60 22.31 9.62
CA MET A 202 -6.49 23.45 9.40
C MET A 202 -6.26 24.46 10.53
N PRO A 203 -6.16 25.77 10.24
CA PRO A 203 -6.13 26.78 11.29
C PRO A 203 -7.46 26.74 12.05
N THR A 204 -7.40 26.33 13.31
CA THR A 204 -8.56 26.30 14.22
C THR A 204 -9.06 27.71 14.44
N THR A 205 -10.38 27.90 14.39
CA THR A 205 -10.96 29.21 14.67
C THR A 205 -10.89 29.49 16.18
N ASN A 206 -10.69 30.75 16.59
CA ASN A 206 -10.70 31.12 18.01
C ASN A 206 -12.00 30.70 18.73
N SER A 207 -13.11 30.57 18.00
CA SER A 207 -14.38 30.10 18.56
C SER A 207 -14.33 28.61 18.90
N GLU A 208 -13.73 27.79 18.06
CA GLU A 208 -13.66 26.33 18.23
C GLU A 208 -12.72 25.92 19.37
N THR A 209 -11.55 26.53 19.45
CA THR A 209 -10.63 26.30 20.58
C THR A 209 -11.23 26.72 21.92
N THR A 210 -12.08 27.75 21.92
CA THR A 210 -12.84 28.17 23.11
C THR A 210 -13.86 27.10 23.50
N THR A 211 -14.65 26.59 22.55
CA THR A 211 -15.63 25.53 22.81
C THR A 211 -14.98 24.26 23.36
N ILE A 212 -13.87 23.81 22.77
CA ILE A 212 -13.14 22.60 23.22
C ILE A 212 -12.60 22.80 24.65
N ARG A 213 -12.06 23.98 24.95
CA ARG A 213 -11.58 24.31 26.29
C ARG A 213 -12.72 24.34 27.31
N GLU A 214 -13.84 24.99 27.01
CA GLU A 214 -15.01 25.04 27.90
C GLU A 214 -15.57 23.63 28.16
N LEU A 215 -15.61 22.78 27.13
CA LEU A 215 -16.01 21.38 27.27
C LEU A 215 -15.06 20.60 28.18
N ALA A 216 -13.75 20.73 28.00
CA ALA A 216 -12.75 20.09 28.85
C ALA A 216 -12.85 20.58 30.32
N GLU A 217 -12.99 21.89 30.52
CA GLU A 217 -13.11 22.51 31.84
C GLU A 217 -14.37 22.03 32.58
N SER A 218 -15.49 21.87 31.87
CA SER A 218 -16.74 21.33 32.44
C SER A 218 -16.61 19.87 32.92
N HIS A 219 -15.59 19.15 32.46
CA HIS A 219 -15.25 17.79 32.88
C HIS A 219 -14.02 17.74 33.81
N GLY A 220 -13.56 18.89 34.32
CA GLY A 220 -12.46 18.98 35.26
C GLY A 220 -11.06 18.92 34.64
N LEU A 221 -10.92 19.12 33.33
CA LEU A 221 -9.64 19.16 32.61
C LEU A 221 -9.33 20.58 32.12
N ASP A 222 -8.37 21.24 32.76
CA ASP A 222 -7.95 22.60 32.41
C ASP A 222 -6.80 22.57 31.37
N ILE A 223 -7.09 22.97 30.13
CA ILE A 223 -6.17 22.94 28.98
C ILE A 223 -5.80 24.34 28.47
N ASP A 224 -4.57 24.50 27.98
CA ASP A 224 -4.12 25.74 27.33
C ASP A 224 -4.69 25.83 25.90
N PRO A 225 -5.59 26.80 25.61
CA PRO A 225 -6.22 26.94 24.31
C PRO A 225 -5.23 27.16 23.15
N LYS A 226 -4.04 27.71 23.46
CA LYS A 226 -3.00 27.98 22.45
C LYS A 226 -2.31 26.73 21.96
N THR A 227 -2.49 25.62 22.67
CA THR A 227 -1.87 24.32 22.35
C THR A 227 -2.84 23.36 21.67
N ILE A 228 -4.11 23.74 21.53
CA ILE A 228 -5.14 22.91 20.91
C ILE A 228 -4.83 22.73 19.43
N ILE A 229 -4.65 21.47 19.04
CA ILE A 229 -4.54 21.01 17.66
C ILE A 229 -5.73 20.10 17.40
N VAL A 230 -6.53 20.42 16.39
CA VAL A 230 -7.72 19.63 16.04
C VAL A 230 -7.44 18.81 14.77
N ASN A 231 -7.85 17.55 14.82
CA ASN A 231 -7.92 16.64 13.70
C ASN A 231 -9.39 16.32 13.39
N GLU A 232 -9.84 16.79 12.23
CA GLU A 232 -11.23 16.64 11.75
C GLU A 232 -11.47 15.35 10.96
N LEU A 233 -10.43 14.55 10.67
CA LEU A 233 -10.54 13.42 9.74
C LEU A 233 -11.42 12.26 10.27
N GLY A 234 -11.66 12.21 11.58
CA GLY A 234 -12.50 11.18 12.19
C GLY A 234 -13.99 11.36 11.87
N LEU A 235 -14.64 10.27 11.43
CA LEU A 235 -16.08 10.23 11.11
C LEU A 235 -16.97 10.20 12.36
N ASP A 236 -16.52 9.52 13.41
CA ASP A 236 -17.31 9.32 14.64
C ASP A 236 -16.95 10.34 15.73
N PHE A 237 -15.71 10.82 15.73
CA PHE A 237 -15.18 11.76 16.72
C PHE A 237 -14.43 12.91 16.06
N GLN A 238 -14.62 14.12 16.60
CA GLN A 238 -13.62 15.18 16.47
C GLN A 238 -12.51 14.88 17.49
N VAL A 239 -11.25 14.86 17.04
CA VAL A 239 -10.11 14.58 17.93
C VAL A 239 -9.31 15.85 18.13
N ALA A 240 -9.01 16.20 19.37
CA ALA A 240 -8.13 17.31 19.70
C ALA A 240 -6.97 16.85 20.59
N ILE A 241 -5.78 17.41 20.37
CA ILE A 241 -4.62 17.25 21.24
C ILE A 241 -4.34 18.60 21.88
N ALA A 242 -4.19 18.62 23.21
CA ALA A 242 -3.90 19.85 23.94
C ALA A 242 -3.01 19.57 25.16
N LYS A 243 -2.31 20.59 25.66
CA LYS A 243 -1.60 20.52 26.93
C LYS A 243 -2.49 21.04 28.06
N ALA A 244 -2.54 20.29 29.15
CA ALA A 244 -3.09 20.74 30.41
C ALA A 244 -2.17 21.78 31.06
N VAL A 245 -2.71 22.55 32.02
CA VAL A 245 -1.96 23.60 32.75
C VAL A 245 -0.78 23.06 33.56
N ASP A 246 -0.80 21.77 33.93
CA ASP A 246 0.31 21.06 34.57
C ASP A 246 1.42 20.64 33.58
N GLY A 247 1.21 20.86 32.28
CA GLY A 247 2.13 20.53 31.20
C GLY A 247 1.91 19.17 30.55
N GLN A 248 1.03 18.32 31.09
CA GLN A 248 0.72 17.01 30.51
C GLN A 248 -0.05 17.17 29.19
N SER A 249 0.28 16.39 28.17
CA SER A 249 -0.45 16.40 26.90
C SER A 249 -1.60 15.40 26.96
N TRP A 250 -2.75 15.76 26.39
CA TRP A 250 -4.00 15.03 26.42
C TRP A 250 -4.58 14.87 25.02
N VAL A 251 -5.25 13.75 24.79
CA VAL A 251 -6.14 13.52 23.66
C VAL A 251 -7.58 13.67 24.14
N LEU A 252 -8.37 14.43 23.40
CA LEU A 252 -9.80 14.62 23.59
C LEU A 252 -10.52 14.05 22.37
N ARG A 253 -11.44 13.11 22.57
CA ARG A 253 -12.35 12.57 21.55
C ARG A 253 -13.75 13.09 21.87
N ILE A 254 -14.28 13.94 20.99
CA ILE A 254 -15.59 14.58 21.12
C ILE A 254 -16.54 13.86 20.17
N PRO A 255 -17.55 13.11 20.66
CA PRO A 255 -18.47 12.37 19.82
C PRO A 255 -19.23 13.30 18.87
N ARG A 256 -19.27 12.96 17.58
CA ARG A 256 -20.05 13.74 16.59
C ARG A 256 -21.54 13.39 16.61
N ARG A 257 -21.89 12.21 17.13
CA ARG A 257 -23.27 11.71 17.19
C ARG A 257 -23.53 10.91 18.49
N PRO A 258 -24.75 10.94 19.03
CA PRO A 258 -25.08 10.23 20.28
C PRO A 258 -24.96 8.69 20.21
N ASP A 259 -25.13 8.09 19.03
CA ASP A 259 -25.06 6.62 18.83
C ASP A 259 -23.63 6.07 18.98
N VAL A 260 -22.61 6.93 18.92
CA VAL A 260 -21.20 6.57 19.09
C VAL A 260 -20.89 6.21 20.55
N THR A 261 -21.66 6.75 21.51
CA THR A 261 -21.40 6.61 22.94
C THR A 261 -21.57 5.18 23.46
N ASP A 262 -22.50 4.40 22.89
CA ASP A 262 -22.71 3.00 23.28
C ASP A 262 -21.50 2.14 22.92
N ARG A 263 -20.93 2.34 21.72
CA ARG A 263 -19.71 1.65 21.26
C ARG A 263 -18.51 2.06 22.11
N ALA A 264 -18.37 3.35 22.39
CA ALA A 264 -17.33 3.86 23.28
C ALA A 264 -17.44 3.26 24.70
N THR A 265 -18.65 2.99 25.19
CA THR A 265 -18.86 2.37 26.50
C THR A 265 -18.25 0.95 26.55
N VAL A 266 -18.37 0.17 25.47
CA VAL A 266 -17.73 -1.16 25.34
C VAL A 266 -16.21 -1.01 25.27
N GLU A 267 -15.71 -0.15 24.39
CA GLU A 267 -14.26 0.11 24.22
C GLU A 267 -13.60 0.54 25.53
N GLY A 268 -14.19 1.49 26.26
CA GLY A 268 -13.63 1.99 27.53
C GLY A 268 -13.56 0.91 28.63
N ARG A 269 -14.51 -0.03 28.69
CA ARG A 269 -14.42 -1.19 29.59
C ARG A 269 -13.35 -2.17 29.14
N PHE A 270 -13.24 -2.40 27.84
CA PHE A 270 -12.21 -3.27 27.27
C PHE A 270 -10.82 -2.73 27.57
N LEU A 271 -10.56 -1.45 27.30
CA LEU A 271 -9.29 -0.76 27.56
C LEU A 271 -8.84 -0.89 29.02
N ARG A 272 -9.77 -0.68 29.97
CA ARG A 272 -9.48 -0.83 31.40
C ARG A 272 -9.07 -2.26 31.77
N ASN A 273 -9.72 -3.25 31.16
CA ASN A 273 -9.45 -4.65 31.45
C ASN A 273 -8.17 -5.16 30.76
N ILE A 274 -7.86 -4.68 29.55
CA ILE A 274 -6.72 -5.17 28.76
C ILE A 274 -5.39 -4.51 29.14
N ALA A 275 -5.41 -3.23 29.55
CA ALA A 275 -4.20 -2.45 29.81
C ALA A 275 -3.18 -3.13 30.76
N PRO A 276 -3.58 -3.82 31.86
CA PRO A 276 -2.63 -4.49 32.74
C PRO A 276 -1.92 -5.72 32.14
N HIS A 277 -2.37 -6.18 30.97
CA HIS A 277 -1.90 -7.41 30.32
C HIS A 277 -1.03 -7.17 29.08
N LEU A 278 -0.78 -5.91 28.72
CA LEU A 278 0.01 -5.53 27.57
C LEU A 278 1.23 -4.71 28.00
N SER A 279 2.37 -4.96 27.35
CA SER A 279 3.59 -4.16 27.54
C SER A 279 3.55 -2.83 26.78
N VAL A 280 2.75 -2.76 25.71
CA VAL A 280 2.47 -1.52 24.97
C VAL A 280 1.42 -0.69 25.70
N ALA A 281 1.52 0.63 25.61
CA ALA A 281 0.50 1.50 26.18
C ALA A 281 -0.79 1.47 25.35
N VAL A 282 -1.93 1.56 26.02
CA VAL A 282 -3.25 1.71 25.41
C VAL A 282 -3.95 2.92 26.03
N PRO A 283 -4.97 3.52 25.36
CA PRO A 283 -5.67 4.68 25.92
C PRO A 283 -6.25 4.42 27.31
N ASP A 284 -5.82 5.20 28.31
CA ASP A 284 -6.38 5.21 29.66
C ASP A 284 -7.42 6.33 29.78
N TRP A 285 -8.69 6.00 29.51
CA TRP A 285 -9.78 6.97 29.53
C TRP A 285 -10.10 7.42 30.96
N GLN A 286 -9.48 8.52 31.37
CA GLN A 286 -9.70 9.15 32.67
C GLN A 286 -10.98 9.98 32.69
N ILE A 287 -11.39 10.51 31.53
CA ILE A 287 -12.70 11.11 31.31
C ILE A 287 -13.44 10.27 30.27
N HIS A 288 -14.67 9.89 30.59
CA HIS A 288 -15.54 9.13 29.71
C HIS A 288 -17.00 9.48 30.01
N THR A 289 -17.54 10.41 29.21
CA THR A 289 -18.95 10.81 29.25
C THR A 289 -19.54 10.75 27.85
N GLU A 290 -20.85 11.02 27.74
CA GLU A 290 -21.52 11.13 26.44
C GLU A 290 -21.03 12.31 25.58
N TYR A 291 -20.34 13.28 26.18
CA TYR A 291 -19.87 14.49 25.50
C TYR A 291 -18.36 14.52 25.29
N LEU A 292 -17.60 13.84 26.14
CA LEU A 292 -16.13 13.89 26.10
C LEU A 292 -15.52 12.58 26.58
N ILE A 293 -14.61 12.06 25.77
CA ILE A 293 -13.63 11.06 26.20
C ILE A 293 -12.27 11.75 26.19
N ALA A 294 -11.50 11.64 27.28
CA ALA A 294 -10.15 12.19 27.34
C ALA A 294 -9.18 11.26 28.07
N TYR A 295 -7.96 11.19 27.54
CA TYR A 295 -6.87 10.39 28.08
C TYR A 295 -5.51 11.06 27.83
N PRO A 296 -4.50 10.78 28.67
CA PRO A 296 -3.14 11.23 28.43
C PRO A 296 -2.64 10.84 27.05
N LEU A 297 -1.94 11.75 26.37
CA LEU A 297 -1.27 11.45 25.10
C LEU A 297 -0.27 10.31 25.32
N LEU A 298 -0.41 9.26 24.50
CA LEU A 298 0.42 8.07 24.59
C LEU A 298 1.79 8.30 23.94
N PRO A 299 2.84 7.56 24.36
CA PRO A 299 4.17 7.68 23.79
C PRO A 299 4.27 7.12 22.36
N GLY A 300 5.18 7.70 21.59
CA GLY A 300 5.45 7.32 20.19
C GLY A 300 4.69 8.16 19.19
N GLU A 301 4.97 7.93 17.91
CA GLU A 301 4.40 8.65 16.78
C GLU A 301 3.76 7.67 15.79
N PRO A 302 2.68 8.02 15.09
CA PRO A 302 2.01 7.09 14.18
C PRO A 302 2.97 6.51 13.14
N GLY A 303 2.96 5.18 12.95
CA GLY A 303 3.77 4.51 11.93
C GLY A 303 3.33 4.84 10.50
N LEU A 304 2.05 5.20 10.32
CA LEU A 304 1.46 5.65 9.07
C LEU A 304 0.54 6.85 9.32
N THR A 305 0.66 7.89 8.50
CA THR A 305 -0.30 9.00 8.46
C THR A 305 -0.82 9.22 7.05
N ILE A 306 -1.89 9.99 6.91
CA ILE A 306 -2.42 10.42 5.61
C ILE A 306 -2.08 11.91 5.44
N ASP A 307 -1.53 12.29 4.28
CA ASP A 307 -1.26 13.70 3.97
C ASP A 307 -2.53 14.46 3.52
N GLU A 308 -2.39 15.76 3.26
CA GLU A 308 -3.51 16.61 2.83
C GLU A 308 -4.12 16.19 1.47
N GLN A 309 -3.43 15.35 0.71
CA GLN A 309 -3.87 14.80 -0.59
C GLN A 309 -4.42 13.38 -0.45
N GLY A 310 -4.64 12.89 0.77
CA GLY A 310 -5.16 11.56 1.01
C GLY A 310 -4.13 10.44 0.78
N GLN A 311 -2.84 10.75 0.62
CA GLN A 311 -1.82 9.74 0.35
C GLN A 311 -1.18 9.20 1.64
N PRO A 312 -0.89 7.89 1.71
CA PRO A 312 -0.22 7.27 2.84
C PRO A 312 1.24 7.74 2.94
N GLN A 313 1.65 8.17 4.14
CA GLN A 313 3.00 8.57 4.51
C GLN A 313 3.51 7.65 5.61
N TRP A 314 4.48 6.79 5.26
CA TRP A 314 5.09 5.82 6.17
C TRP A 314 6.25 6.44 6.94
N HIS A 315 6.33 6.18 8.25
CA HIS A 315 7.33 6.79 9.15
C HIS A 315 8.40 5.81 9.64
N PHE A 316 8.36 4.58 9.15
CA PHE A 316 9.32 3.52 9.44
C PHE A 316 9.42 2.55 8.25
N ASP A 317 10.43 1.67 8.27
CA ASP A 317 10.56 0.60 7.30
C ASP A 317 9.73 -0.61 7.73
N VAL A 318 8.72 -0.96 6.93
CA VAL A 318 7.78 -2.06 7.19
C VAL A 318 8.46 -3.42 7.18
N GLU A 319 9.61 -3.52 6.50
CA GLU A 319 10.42 -4.74 6.36
C GLU A 319 11.46 -4.87 7.47
N ALA A 320 11.55 -3.89 8.40
CA ALA A 320 12.52 -3.91 9.48
C ALA A 320 12.33 -5.13 10.39
N ALA A 321 13.42 -5.85 10.68
CA ALA A 321 13.39 -7.00 11.56
C ALA A 321 12.92 -6.63 12.98
N GLU A 322 13.30 -5.43 13.44
CA GLU A 322 12.88 -4.87 14.72
C GLU A 322 11.36 -4.63 14.78
N TYR A 323 10.73 -4.31 13.64
CA TYR A 323 9.27 -4.18 13.55
C TYR A 323 8.60 -5.55 13.62
N ALA A 324 9.13 -6.53 12.88
CA ALA A 324 8.65 -7.90 12.94
C ALA A 324 8.73 -8.47 14.38
N GLU A 325 9.84 -8.20 15.08
CA GLU A 325 10.01 -8.57 16.49
C GLU A 325 8.99 -7.85 17.38
N SER A 326 8.86 -6.52 17.24
CA SER A 326 7.97 -5.71 18.06
C SER A 326 6.49 -6.03 17.85
N LEU A 327 6.08 -6.34 16.62
CA LEU A 327 4.72 -6.73 16.28
C LEU A 327 4.43 -8.15 16.78
N GLY A 328 5.37 -9.09 16.59
CA GLY A 328 5.24 -10.46 17.09
C GLY A 328 5.13 -10.52 18.61
N ASP A 329 5.89 -9.69 19.33
CA ASP A 329 5.80 -9.54 20.80
C ASP A 329 4.41 -9.08 21.23
N PHE A 330 3.94 -7.96 20.67
CA PHE A 330 2.63 -7.39 21.01
C PHE A 330 1.49 -8.38 20.72
N LEU A 331 1.47 -9.01 19.55
CA LEU A 331 0.41 -9.94 19.18
C LEU A 331 0.44 -11.19 20.05
N ALA A 332 1.62 -11.68 20.45
CA ALA A 332 1.72 -12.82 21.37
C ALA A 332 1.16 -12.48 22.75
N GLU A 333 1.45 -11.30 23.29
CA GLU A 333 0.88 -10.82 24.55
C GLU A 333 -0.65 -10.72 24.46
N LEU A 334 -1.16 -10.02 23.44
CA LEU A 334 -2.60 -9.83 23.23
C LEU A 334 -3.32 -11.17 23.07
N HIS A 335 -2.81 -12.05 22.20
CA HIS A 335 -3.44 -13.33 21.90
C HIS A 335 -3.29 -14.38 23.03
N SER A 336 -2.50 -14.08 24.07
CA SER A 336 -2.38 -14.93 25.26
C SER A 336 -3.29 -14.50 26.40
N VAL A 337 -3.99 -13.36 26.29
CA VAL A 337 -4.94 -12.90 27.29
C VAL A 337 -6.12 -13.86 27.36
N ASP A 338 -6.42 -14.34 28.57
CA ASP A 338 -7.60 -15.18 28.81
C ASP A 338 -8.88 -14.39 28.46
N PRO A 339 -9.72 -14.87 27.53
CA PRO A 339 -10.95 -14.18 27.13
C PRO A 339 -11.87 -13.81 28.31
N SER A 340 -11.81 -14.52 29.43
CA SER A 340 -12.58 -14.20 30.64
C SER A 340 -12.25 -12.82 31.25
N ILE A 341 -11.03 -12.30 31.03
CA ILE A 341 -10.60 -10.97 31.48
C ILE A 341 -11.41 -9.88 30.78
N VAL A 342 -11.64 -10.05 29.48
CA VAL A 342 -12.28 -9.03 28.63
C VAL A 342 -13.76 -9.29 28.41
N ARG A 343 -14.30 -10.48 28.73
CA ARG A 343 -15.71 -10.84 28.50
C ARG A 343 -16.71 -9.86 29.14
N SER A 344 -16.39 -9.30 30.30
CA SER A 344 -17.25 -8.32 30.98
C SER A 344 -17.33 -6.96 30.27
N SER A 345 -16.46 -6.69 29.30
CA SER A 345 -16.49 -5.46 28.51
C SER A 345 -17.68 -5.39 27.55
N GLY A 346 -18.18 -6.55 27.10
CA GLY A 346 -19.25 -6.64 26.10
C GLY A 346 -18.77 -6.66 24.64
N ILE A 347 -17.46 -6.85 24.41
CA ILE A 347 -16.95 -7.15 23.05
C ILE A 347 -17.60 -8.42 22.50
N ALA A 348 -17.65 -8.53 21.17
CA ALA A 348 -18.14 -9.73 20.52
C ALA A 348 -17.22 -10.93 20.80
N GLU A 349 -17.80 -12.11 20.98
CA GLU A 349 -17.08 -13.37 21.20
C GLU A 349 -17.60 -14.42 20.24
N TYR A 350 -16.69 -14.98 19.44
CA TYR A 350 -16.99 -15.98 18.43
C TYR A 350 -16.20 -17.25 18.71
N SER A 351 -16.86 -18.40 18.59
CA SER A 351 -16.19 -19.69 18.44
C SER A 351 -15.54 -19.80 17.05
N PRO A 352 -14.61 -20.75 16.84
CA PRO A 352 -14.03 -20.97 15.51
C PRO A 352 -15.04 -21.26 14.41
N ALA A 353 -16.15 -21.93 14.76
CA ALA A 353 -17.24 -22.19 13.83
C ALA A 353 -18.01 -20.91 13.46
N GLU A 354 -18.24 -20.04 14.45
CA GLU A 354 -18.92 -18.75 14.25
C GLU A 354 -18.06 -17.76 13.47
N VAL A 355 -16.74 -17.74 13.66
CA VAL A 355 -15.80 -16.95 12.84
C VAL A 355 -16.01 -17.25 11.35
N LYS A 356 -16.04 -18.54 11.00
CA LYS A 356 -16.26 -18.99 9.61
C LYS A 356 -17.66 -18.68 9.11
N ALA A 357 -18.68 -18.91 9.94
CA ALA A 357 -20.06 -18.65 9.58
C ALA A 357 -20.32 -17.16 9.35
N HIS A 358 -19.83 -16.29 10.25
CA HIS A 358 -19.98 -14.84 10.14
C HIS A 358 -19.37 -14.31 8.85
N LYS A 359 -18.13 -14.73 8.53
CA LYS A 359 -17.49 -14.31 7.27
C LYS A 359 -18.23 -14.82 6.03
N ARG A 360 -18.83 -16.02 6.09
CA ARG A 360 -19.69 -16.54 5.03
C ARG A 360 -20.93 -15.65 4.84
N ASP A 361 -21.56 -15.25 5.93
CA ASP A 361 -22.75 -14.40 5.93
C ASP A 361 -22.45 -12.98 5.44
N ASP A 362 -21.30 -12.41 5.84
CA ASP A 362 -20.81 -11.11 5.37
C ASP A 362 -20.64 -11.08 3.85
N ILE A 363 -19.96 -12.10 3.30
CA ILE A 363 -19.77 -12.26 1.85
C ILE A 363 -21.13 -12.42 1.15
N ALA A 364 -22.01 -13.26 1.69
CA ALA A 364 -23.33 -13.49 1.11
C ALA A 364 -24.18 -12.21 1.06
N ARG A 365 -24.13 -11.41 2.13
CA ARG A 365 -24.84 -10.12 2.21
C ARG A 365 -24.34 -9.14 1.15
N VAL A 366 -23.03 -9.01 0.97
CA VAL A 366 -22.47 -8.12 -0.05
C VAL A 366 -22.78 -8.62 -1.46
N VAL A 367 -22.66 -9.93 -1.71
CA VAL A 367 -22.99 -10.52 -3.03
C VAL A 367 -24.47 -10.35 -3.39
N ALA A 368 -25.36 -10.25 -2.40
CA ALA A 368 -26.79 -10.00 -2.65
C ALA A 368 -27.07 -8.56 -3.12
N GLU A 369 -26.28 -7.59 -2.68
CA GLU A 369 -26.52 -6.16 -2.92
C GLU A 369 -25.63 -5.56 -4.01
N PHE A 370 -24.46 -6.15 -4.29
CA PHE A 370 -23.48 -5.65 -5.23
C PHE A 370 -23.18 -6.65 -6.35
N ASP A 371 -22.87 -6.13 -7.53
CA ASP A 371 -22.37 -6.95 -8.64
C ASP A 371 -20.89 -7.28 -8.41
N VAL A 372 -20.61 -8.44 -7.82
CA VAL A 372 -19.23 -8.88 -7.52
C VAL A 372 -18.63 -9.62 -8.72
N GLU A 373 -17.38 -9.36 -9.08
CA GLU A 373 -16.69 -10.06 -10.18
C GLU A 373 -16.59 -11.58 -9.91
N GLN A 374 -16.71 -12.40 -10.97
CA GLN A 374 -16.87 -13.85 -10.84
C GLN A 374 -15.63 -14.50 -10.20
N SER A 375 -14.41 -14.08 -10.56
CA SER A 375 -13.20 -14.66 -10.01
C SER A 375 -13.06 -14.41 -8.50
N LEU A 376 -13.50 -13.24 -8.00
CA LEU A 376 -13.58 -12.96 -6.56
C LEU A 376 -14.55 -13.91 -5.85
N ARG A 377 -15.75 -14.12 -6.40
CA ARG A 377 -16.73 -15.05 -5.81
C ARG A 377 -16.20 -16.48 -5.76
N GLU A 378 -15.58 -16.95 -6.84
CA GLU A 378 -14.99 -18.29 -6.91
C GLU A 378 -13.85 -18.46 -5.91
N ARG A 379 -12.97 -17.45 -5.79
CA ARG A 379 -11.88 -17.42 -4.82
C ARG A 379 -12.39 -17.53 -3.39
N TRP A 380 -13.33 -16.67 -2.99
CA TRP A 380 -13.85 -16.65 -1.63
C TRP A 380 -14.63 -17.91 -1.28
N ASN A 381 -15.41 -18.46 -2.22
CA ASN A 381 -16.10 -19.74 -1.99
C ASN A 381 -15.11 -20.89 -1.80
N ALA A 382 -14.06 -20.97 -2.62
CA ALA A 382 -13.02 -22.00 -2.47
C ALA A 382 -12.32 -21.92 -1.10
N TRP A 383 -12.03 -20.70 -0.63
CA TRP A 383 -11.49 -20.47 0.70
C TRP A 383 -12.47 -20.83 1.83
N LEU A 384 -13.74 -20.44 1.71
CA LEU A 384 -14.80 -20.75 2.66
C LEU A 384 -15.11 -22.25 2.74
N ASP A 385 -14.88 -23.02 1.69
CA ASP A 385 -15.18 -24.45 1.65
C ASP A 385 -14.03 -25.34 2.13
N ASP A 386 -12.81 -24.80 2.24
CA ASP A 386 -11.64 -25.53 2.74
C ASP A 386 -11.38 -25.28 4.23
N ASP A 387 -11.78 -26.25 5.06
CA ASP A 387 -11.63 -26.24 6.52
C ASP A 387 -10.18 -26.12 7.03
N SER A 388 -9.17 -26.35 6.18
CA SER A 388 -7.77 -26.23 6.57
C SER A 388 -7.28 -24.79 6.67
N TYR A 389 -8.01 -23.83 6.08
CA TYR A 389 -7.73 -22.40 6.25
C TYR A 389 -8.18 -21.84 7.59
N TRP A 390 -9.16 -22.46 8.24
CA TRP A 390 -9.86 -21.86 9.37
C TRP A 390 -9.26 -22.28 10.71
N PRO A 391 -9.20 -21.35 11.69
CA PRO A 391 -8.62 -21.64 12.99
C PRO A 391 -9.43 -22.71 13.74
N LYS A 392 -8.78 -23.39 14.69
CA LYS A 392 -9.43 -24.34 15.63
C LYS A 392 -9.58 -23.78 17.05
N PHE A 393 -9.18 -22.53 17.24
CA PHE A 393 -9.23 -21.77 18.48
C PHE A 393 -9.54 -20.31 18.16
N THR A 394 -9.96 -19.54 19.17
CA THR A 394 -10.12 -18.10 19.06
C THR A 394 -9.39 -17.42 20.21
N THR A 395 -9.07 -16.15 20.05
CA THR A 395 -8.33 -15.36 21.03
C THR A 395 -8.83 -13.91 21.07
N VAL A 396 -8.42 -13.15 22.09
CA VAL A 396 -8.63 -11.70 22.11
C VAL A 396 -7.82 -11.08 20.97
N THR A 397 -8.49 -10.33 20.10
CA THR A 397 -7.90 -9.65 18.93
C THR A 397 -8.16 -8.16 19.01
N HIS A 398 -7.26 -7.38 18.42
CA HIS A 398 -7.44 -5.95 18.20
C HIS A 398 -8.48 -5.70 17.10
N GLY A 399 -8.43 -6.47 16.01
CA GLY A 399 -9.39 -6.45 14.91
C GLY A 399 -8.95 -5.59 13.71
N GLU A 400 -8.10 -4.59 13.94
CA GLU A 400 -7.61 -3.68 12.90
C GLU A 400 -6.16 -3.21 13.14
N VAL A 401 -5.21 -4.16 13.15
CA VAL A 401 -3.80 -3.86 13.37
C VAL A 401 -3.13 -3.41 12.09
N TYR A 402 -2.86 -2.11 11.98
CA TYR A 402 -2.03 -1.53 10.93
C TYR A 402 -1.34 -0.25 11.44
N PRO A 403 -0.31 0.28 10.74
CA PRO A 403 0.58 1.25 11.35
C PRO A 403 -0.01 2.63 11.65
N ALA A 404 -1.22 2.97 11.20
CA ALA A 404 -1.86 4.21 11.65
C ALA A 404 -2.42 4.09 13.07
N HIS A 405 -2.66 2.86 13.54
CA HIS A 405 -3.07 2.54 14.91
C HIS A 405 -1.89 2.20 15.82
N GLN A 406 -0.65 2.30 15.32
CA GLN A 406 0.57 1.99 16.05
C GLN A 406 1.36 3.27 16.29
N LEU A 407 1.59 3.61 17.56
CA LEU A 407 2.51 4.68 17.95
C LEU A 407 3.88 4.09 18.23
N MET A 408 4.89 4.60 17.54
CA MET A 408 6.18 3.96 17.39
C MET A 408 7.34 4.89 17.77
N ASP A 409 8.47 4.29 18.14
CA ASP A 409 9.78 4.93 18.18
C ASP A 409 10.72 4.14 17.26
N GLY A 410 10.98 4.69 16.08
CA GLY A 410 11.55 3.95 14.97
C GLY A 410 10.65 2.74 14.62
N PRO A 411 11.19 1.52 14.49
CA PRO A 411 10.42 0.31 14.17
C PRO A 411 9.74 -0.35 15.38
N LYS A 412 9.83 0.23 16.59
CA LYS A 412 9.29 -0.38 17.81
C LYS A 412 7.91 0.20 18.16
N ASN A 413 6.93 -0.66 18.37
CA ASN A 413 5.61 -0.29 18.89
C ASN A 413 5.72 0.08 20.38
N LEU A 414 5.28 1.30 20.70
CA LEU A 414 5.18 1.80 22.08
C LEU A 414 3.73 1.82 22.56
N SER A 415 2.79 2.12 21.66
CA SER A 415 1.37 2.20 22.00
C SER A 415 0.47 1.73 20.86
N ILE A 416 -0.72 1.25 21.20
CA ILE A 416 -1.74 0.80 20.23
C ILE A 416 -3.04 1.56 20.46
N LEU A 417 -3.57 2.13 19.38
CA LEU A 417 -4.77 2.96 19.35
C LEU A 417 -5.95 2.22 18.72
N ASP A 418 -7.14 2.81 18.86
CA ASP A 418 -8.39 2.39 18.22
C ASP A 418 -8.80 0.93 18.43
N TRP A 419 -9.32 0.66 19.63
CA TRP A 419 -9.75 -0.68 20.06
C TRP A 419 -11.24 -0.92 19.80
N THR A 420 -11.87 -0.14 18.94
CA THR A 420 -13.31 -0.25 18.63
C THR A 420 -13.69 -1.57 17.96
N THR A 421 -12.74 -2.21 17.28
CA THR A 421 -12.92 -3.49 16.58
C THR A 421 -12.49 -4.72 17.39
N ALA A 422 -12.15 -4.52 18.66
CA ALA A 422 -11.70 -5.59 19.55
C ALA A 422 -12.79 -6.67 19.73
N ALA A 423 -12.37 -7.93 19.69
CA ALA A 423 -13.26 -9.09 19.80
C ALA A 423 -12.50 -10.30 20.36
N VAL A 424 -13.23 -11.35 20.72
CA VAL A 424 -12.67 -12.70 20.82
C VAL A 424 -12.99 -13.41 19.51
N GLY A 425 -11.96 -13.70 18.71
CA GLY A 425 -12.15 -14.18 17.35
C GLY A 425 -10.89 -14.74 16.72
N ASP A 426 -10.77 -14.52 15.42
CA ASP A 426 -9.71 -15.09 14.58
C ASP A 426 -8.38 -14.36 14.77
N PRO A 427 -7.32 -15.02 15.31
CA PRO A 427 -6.02 -14.39 15.46
C PRO A 427 -5.44 -13.87 14.13
N ALA A 428 -5.77 -14.48 12.99
CA ALA A 428 -5.23 -14.08 11.69
C ALA A 428 -5.70 -12.67 11.25
N ARG A 429 -6.78 -12.15 11.84
CA ARG A 429 -7.27 -10.79 11.58
C ARG A 429 -6.24 -9.73 11.94
N ASP A 430 -5.45 -9.93 12.98
CA ASP A 430 -4.41 -9.00 13.41
C ASP A 430 -3.12 -9.10 12.58
N PHE A 431 -3.03 -10.09 11.68
CA PHE A 431 -1.89 -10.31 10.79
C PHE A 431 -2.17 -9.96 9.33
N MET A 432 -3.44 -9.87 8.92
CA MET A 432 -3.79 -9.76 7.49
C MET A 432 -3.21 -8.54 6.79
N PHE A 433 -3.17 -7.38 7.47
CA PHE A 433 -2.57 -6.17 6.89
C PHE A 433 -1.05 -6.31 6.78
N HIS A 434 -0.39 -6.84 7.81
CA HIS A 434 1.05 -7.07 7.80
C HIS A 434 1.42 -8.06 6.67
N HIS A 435 0.71 -9.19 6.57
CA HIS A 435 0.87 -10.17 5.47
C HIS A 435 0.76 -9.52 4.09
N ALA A 436 -0.18 -8.60 3.90
CA ALA A 436 -0.39 -7.94 2.62
C ALA A 436 0.65 -6.84 2.31
N SER A 437 1.36 -6.35 3.33
CA SER A 437 2.21 -5.16 3.22
C SER A 437 3.70 -5.46 3.21
N VAL A 438 4.12 -6.69 3.49
CA VAL A 438 5.52 -7.06 3.66
C VAL A 438 5.89 -8.30 2.84
N SER A 439 7.19 -8.51 2.65
CA SER A 439 7.71 -9.73 2.05
C SER A 439 7.39 -10.99 2.87
N ALA A 440 7.36 -12.16 2.23
CA ALA A 440 7.18 -13.42 2.94
C ALA A 440 8.25 -13.64 4.04
N GLU A 441 9.49 -13.18 3.82
CA GLU A 441 10.57 -13.28 4.80
C GLU A 441 10.29 -12.45 6.07
N ALA A 442 9.82 -11.20 5.92
CA ALA A 442 9.46 -10.35 7.04
C ALA A 442 8.22 -10.88 7.78
N PHE A 443 7.20 -11.36 7.04
CA PHE A 443 6.02 -11.98 7.65
C PHE A 443 6.39 -13.22 8.48
N ASP A 444 7.22 -14.11 7.92
CA ASP A 444 7.70 -15.30 8.61
C ASP A 444 8.57 -14.95 9.83
N ALA A 445 9.30 -13.83 9.80
CA ALA A 445 10.03 -13.34 10.96
C ALA A 445 9.08 -12.94 12.10
N THR A 446 7.99 -12.22 11.79
CA THR A 446 6.94 -11.88 12.75
C THR A 446 6.26 -13.12 13.31
N ILE A 447 5.91 -14.08 12.45
CA ILE A 447 5.28 -15.36 12.87
C ILE A 447 6.22 -16.16 13.77
N ARG A 448 7.52 -16.23 13.44
CA ARG A 448 8.50 -16.92 14.27
C ARG A 448 8.56 -16.31 15.66
N ARG A 449 8.64 -14.97 15.74
CA ARG A 449 8.63 -14.25 17.02
C ARG A 449 7.34 -14.50 17.80
N TYR A 450 6.20 -14.39 17.13
CA TYR A 450 4.89 -14.66 17.72
C TYR A 450 4.80 -16.06 18.34
N VAL A 451 5.26 -17.09 17.61
CA VAL A 451 5.26 -18.49 18.08
C VAL A 451 6.29 -18.72 19.20
N GLU A 452 7.47 -18.12 19.13
CA GLU A 452 8.49 -18.18 20.20
C GLU A 452 7.94 -17.69 21.55
N ASN A 453 7.00 -16.74 21.51
CA ASN A 453 6.34 -16.18 22.68
C ASN A 453 5.01 -16.87 23.03
N GLY A 454 4.72 -18.05 22.47
CA GLY A 454 3.55 -18.86 22.82
C GLY A 454 2.34 -18.67 21.92
N GLY A 455 2.45 -17.84 20.88
CA GLY A 455 1.45 -17.72 19.83
C GLY A 455 1.21 -19.04 19.09
N GLN A 456 -0.02 -19.26 18.63
CA GLN A 456 -0.41 -20.47 17.90
C GLN A 456 -0.72 -20.15 16.44
N VAL A 457 -0.20 -20.97 15.53
CA VAL A 457 -0.48 -20.91 14.10
C VAL A 457 -0.78 -22.31 13.56
N TRP A 458 -1.41 -22.39 12.39
CA TRP A 458 -1.70 -23.65 11.69
C TRP A 458 -1.09 -23.63 10.27
N PRO A 459 -1.03 -24.77 9.55
CA PRO A 459 -0.29 -24.85 8.29
C PRO A 459 -0.70 -23.86 7.20
N LYS A 460 -1.96 -23.41 7.17
CA LYS A 460 -2.46 -22.41 6.21
C LYS A 460 -2.60 -21.00 6.78
N PHE A 461 -1.97 -20.68 7.92
CA PHE A 461 -2.10 -19.38 8.59
C PHE A 461 -1.81 -18.19 7.67
N ALA A 462 -0.64 -18.19 7.01
CA ALA A 462 -0.25 -17.12 6.09
C ALA A 462 -1.23 -17.00 4.91
N ALA A 463 -1.56 -18.14 4.28
CA ALA A 463 -2.53 -18.17 3.19
C ALA A 463 -3.91 -17.67 3.63
N HIS A 464 -4.33 -17.97 4.85
CA HIS A 464 -5.57 -17.46 5.43
C HIS A 464 -5.55 -15.94 5.63
N CYS A 465 -4.43 -15.38 6.10
CA CYS A 465 -4.24 -13.93 6.18
C CYS A 465 -4.41 -13.27 4.80
N GLY A 466 -3.83 -13.87 3.76
CA GLY A 466 -4.00 -13.42 2.38
C GLY A 466 -5.44 -13.48 1.87
N GLU A 467 -6.18 -14.55 2.18
CA GLU A 467 -7.60 -14.66 1.82
C GLU A 467 -8.48 -13.68 2.62
N LEU A 468 -8.23 -13.50 3.92
CA LEU A 468 -8.89 -12.47 4.74
C LEU A 468 -8.70 -11.08 4.13
N PHE A 469 -7.46 -10.71 3.78
CA PHE A 469 -7.17 -9.43 3.15
C PHE A 469 -7.87 -9.25 1.80
N SER A 470 -8.05 -10.34 1.04
CA SER A 470 -8.80 -10.31 -0.23
C SER A 470 -10.28 -9.95 -0.04
N THR A 471 -10.81 -10.04 1.19
CA THR A 471 -12.19 -9.65 1.52
C THR A 471 -12.35 -8.19 1.95
N SER A 472 -11.30 -7.36 1.88
CA SER A 472 -11.42 -5.91 2.15
C SER A 472 -12.56 -5.21 1.39
N PRO A 473 -12.85 -5.54 0.10
CA PRO A 473 -14.02 -5.00 -0.59
C PRO A 473 -15.37 -5.38 0.03
N VAL A 474 -15.44 -6.53 0.72
CA VAL A 474 -16.64 -6.97 1.45
C VAL A 474 -16.86 -6.09 2.67
N GLU A 475 -15.80 -5.80 3.43
CA GLU A 475 -15.88 -4.88 4.58
C GLU A 475 -16.34 -3.48 4.16
N LEU A 476 -15.79 -2.96 3.05
CA LEU A 476 -16.23 -1.69 2.47
C LEU A 476 -17.70 -1.75 2.01
N GLY A 477 -18.12 -2.86 1.39
CA GLY A 477 -19.52 -3.07 0.99
C GLY A 477 -20.47 -3.08 2.19
N LEU A 478 -20.13 -3.75 3.29
CA LEU A 478 -20.92 -3.74 4.52
C LEU A 478 -21.02 -2.34 5.12
N TYR A 479 -19.91 -1.61 5.15
CA TYR A 479 -19.88 -0.24 5.63
C TYR A 479 -20.69 0.71 4.75
N ALA A 480 -20.62 0.56 3.43
CA ALA A 480 -21.42 1.31 2.47
C ALA A 480 -22.93 1.05 2.66
N LEU A 481 -23.34 -0.21 2.90
CA LEU A 481 -24.73 -0.56 3.21
C LEU A 481 -25.20 0.01 4.55
N GLN A 482 -24.30 0.09 5.54
CA GLN A 482 -24.63 0.65 6.84
C GLN A 482 -24.80 2.18 6.79
N THR A 483 -23.93 2.87 6.06
CA THR A 483 -23.94 4.34 5.97
C THR A 483 -24.94 4.88 4.96
N GLY A 484 -25.20 4.12 3.89
CA GLY A 484 -25.99 4.58 2.74
C GLY A 484 -25.32 5.73 1.96
N ASP A 485 -24.04 5.99 2.23
CA ASP A 485 -23.29 7.07 1.61
C ASP A 485 -22.91 6.72 0.16
N ALA A 486 -23.17 7.65 -0.76
CA ALA A 486 -23.00 7.40 -2.19
C ALA A 486 -21.54 7.15 -2.57
N ASP A 487 -20.59 7.85 -1.93
CA ASP A 487 -19.17 7.72 -2.24
C ASP A 487 -18.65 6.35 -1.75
N HIS A 488 -19.08 5.91 -0.56
CA HIS A 488 -18.77 4.56 -0.07
C HIS A 488 -19.37 3.46 -0.95
N ILE A 489 -20.61 3.64 -1.44
CA ILE A 489 -21.26 2.68 -2.35
C ILE A 489 -20.51 2.58 -3.68
N GLU A 490 -20.13 3.70 -4.29
CA GLU A 490 -19.38 3.69 -5.54
C GLU A 490 -17.97 3.12 -5.37
N ALA A 491 -17.28 3.44 -4.26
CA ALA A 491 -15.99 2.83 -3.93
C ALA A 491 -16.11 1.31 -3.74
N ALA A 492 -17.15 0.83 -3.05
CA ALA A 492 -17.42 -0.60 -2.89
C ALA A 492 -17.65 -1.28 -4.24
N LYS A 493 -18.47 -0.69 -5.14
CA LYS A 493 -18.72 -1.23 -6.49
C LYS A 493 -17.44 -1.37 -7.29
N ALA A 494 -16.58 -0.35 -7.29
CA ALA A 494 -15.32 -0.37 -8.03
C ALA A 494 -14.38 -1.49 -7.52
N GLN A 495 -14.33 -1.72 -6.21
CA GLN A 495 -13.47 -2.77 -5.63
C GLN A 495 -14.06 -4.18 -5.75
N LEU A 496 -15.38 -4.31 -5.70
CA LEU A 496 -16.08 -5.58 -5.87
C LEU A 496 -16.15 -6.01 -7.34
N ASN A 497 -15.98 -5.08 -8.28
CA ASN A 497 -15.92 -5.38 -9.71
C ASN A 497 -14.83 -4.59 -10.45
N PRO A 498 -13.54 -4.91 -10.23
CA PRO A 498 -12.42 -4.15 -10.82
C PRO A 498 -12.29 -4.30 -12.34
N SER A 499 -13.12 -5.14 -12.97
CA SER A 499 -13.15 -5.38 -14.42
C SER A 499 -14.12 -4.48 -15.19
N LYS A 500 -14.98 -3.75 -14.47
CA LYS A 500 -15.89 -2.73 -15.00
C LYS A 500 -15.37 -1.35 -14.64
#